data_AF-A0A7S0ZIX2-F1
#
_entry.id   AF-A0A7S0ZIX2-F1
#
_cell.length_a   1.000
_cell.length_b   1.000
_cell.length_c   1.000
_cell.angle_alpha   90.00
_cell.angle_beta   90.00
_cell.angle_gamma   90.00
#
_symmetry.space_group_name_H-M   'P 1'
#
loop_
_entity.id
_entity.type
_entity.pdbx_description
1 polymer ?
#
loop_
_entity_poly.entity_id
_entity_poly.type
_entity_poly.pdbx_seq_one_letter_code
_entity_poly.pdbx_strand_id
1 'polypeptide(L)'
;YIYKNVSCVICKLELDEIIITKSPWIGFDELYKGKHQMIYQKSVKTYFEDHSIGNYFKQLSKFECPLCSKDNSGVDFTSVAKLKDHLNTQHHVMLCNVCVEFRKVYFREQPTFKIGQRGHKKSSEIKGHLNTEHF
;
A
#
# COMPACT_ATOMS: atom_id res chain seq x y z
N TYR A 1 -0.17 -1.27 6.35
CA TYR A 1 0.89 -0.85 5.41
C TYR A 1 1.78 -2.03 5.10
N ILE A 2 2.15 -2.22 3.84
CA ILE A 2 2.74 -3.46 3.30
C ILE A 2 3.95 -3.96 4.11
N TYR A 3 4.75 -3.04 4.61
CA TYR A 3 6.03 -3.28 5.26
C TYR A 3 5.97 -3.39 6.80
N LYS A 4 4.80 -3.22 7.43
CA LYS A 4 4.68 -3.32 8.90
C LYS A 4 4.46 -4.75 9.42
N ASN A 5 4.13 -5.67 8.52
CA ASN A 5 3.84 -7.05 8.87
C ASN A 5 4.21 -7.88 7.65
N VAL A 6 5.31 -8.61 7.76
CA VAL A 6 5.90 -9.29 6.61
C VAL A 6 5.58 -10.77 6.71
N SER A 7 4.58 -11.16 5.94
CA SER A 7 4.15 -12.55 5.88
C SER A 7 3.98 -12.94 4.42
N CYS A 8 4.24 -14.20 4.11
CA CYS A 8 3.99 -14.75 2.80
C CYS A 8 2.53 -14.51 2.40
N VAL A 9 2.30 -13.93 1.23
CA VAL A 9 0.93 -13.63 0.76
C VAL A 9 0.13 -14.90 0.49
N ILE A 10 0.80 -16.03 0.27
CA ILE A 10 0.21 -17.35 0.02
C ILE A 10 -0.07 -18.06 1.35
N CYS A 11 0.97 -18.45 2.09
CA CYS A 11 0.83 -19.31 3.27
C CYS A 11 0.70 -18.57 4.61
N LYS A 12 0.82 -17.23 4.62
CA LYS A 12 0.73 -16.37 5.82
C LYS A 12 1.81 -16.60 6.89
N LEU A 13 2.82 -17.42 6.61
CA LEU A 13 3.98 -17.56 7.47
C LEU A 13 4.74 -16.23 7.56
N GLU A 14 5.20 -15.88 8.74
CA GLU A 14 6.09 -14.73 8.94
C GLU A 14 7.40 -14.96 8.19
N LEU A 15 7.89 -13.93 7.52
CA LEU A 15 9.13 -13.97 6.75
C LEU A 15 10.23 -13.32 7.56
N ASP A 16 11.29 -14.08 7.85
CA ASP A 16 12.45 -13.56 8.58
C ASP A 16 13.23 -12.54 7.75
N GLU A 17 13.28 -12.76 6.43
CA GLU A 17 14.06 -11.95 5.50
C GLU A 17 13.32 -11.72 4.19
N ILE A 18 13.52 -10.53 3.61
CA ILE A 18 12.95 -10.12 2.34
C ILE A 18 14.08 -9.59 1.48
N ILE A 19 14.11 -10.02 0.22
CA ILE A 19 15.03 -9.50 -0.78
C ILE A 19 14.18 -8.86 -1.88
N ILE A 20 14.48 -7.60 -2.23
CA ILE A 20 13.86 -6.91 -3.36
C ILE A 20 14.93 -6.70 -4.43
N THR A 21 14.66 -7.25 -5.62
CA THR A 21 15.59 -7.35 -6.74
C THR A 21 14.95 -6.86 -8.04
N LYS A 22 15.77 -6.35 -8.97
CA LYS A 22 15.39 -6.07 -10.37
C LYS A 22 15.53 -7.29 -11.28
N SER A 23 16.09 -8.38 -10.76
CA SER A 23 16.51 -9.54 -11.52
C SER A 23 15.59 -10.73 -11.20
N PRO A 24 14.33 -10.74 -11.70
CA PRO A 24 13.32 -11.73 -11.34
C PRO A 24 13.64 -13.15 -11.80
N TRP A 25 14.63 -13.32 -12.69
CA TRP A 25 15.09 -14.61 -13.18
C TRP A 25 16.12 -15.28 -12.26
N ILE A 26 16.71 -14.55 -11.31
CA ILE A 26 17.69 -15.11 -10.37
C ILE A 26 16.95 -15.87 -9.28
N GLY A 27 17.38 -17.11 -9.03
CA GLY A 27 16.81 -17.93 -7.97
C GLY A 27 17.07 -17.34 -6.59
N PHE A 28 16.15 -17.57 -5.64
CA PHE A 28 16.28 -17.05 -4.28
C PHE A 28 17.60 -17.46 -3.60
N ASP A 29 18.05 -18.71 -3.78
CA ASP A 29 19.30 -19.19 -3.18
C ASP A 29 20.54 -18.40 -3.62
N GLU A 30 20.57 -17.98 -4.89
CA GLU A 30 21.66 -17.17 -5.42
C GLU A 30 21.62 -15.75 -4.86
N LEU A 31 20.42 -15.13 -4.84
CA LEU A 31 20.21 -13.83 -4.20
C LEU A 31 20.59 -13.87 -2.71
N TYR A 32 20.22 -14.94 -2.01
CA TYR A 32 20.47 -15.13 -0.60
C TYR A 32 21.98 -15.25 -0.30
N LYS A 33 22.71 -16.02 -1.12
CA LYS A 33 24.18 -16.11 -1.02
C LYS A 33 24.85 -14.75 -1.22
N GLY A 34 24.35 -13.95 -2.17
CA GLY A 34 24.86 -12.61 -2.47
C GLY A 34 24.39 -11.49 -1.54
N LYS A 35 23.48 -11.76 -0.58
CA LYS A 35 22.79 -10.70 0.20
C LYS A 35 23.72 -9.79 0.99
N HIS A 36 24.93 -10.26 1.33
CA HIS A 36 25.93 -9.45 2.04
C HIS A 36 26.46 -8.27 1.22
N GLN A 37 26.26 -8.28 -0.10
CA GLN A 37 26.61 -7.18 -1.01
C GLN A 37 25.44 -6.21 -1.21
N MET A 38 24.26 -6.55 -0.69
CA MET A 38 23.04 -5.76 -0.81
C MET A 38 22.90 -4.74 0.32
N ILE A 39 22.00 -3.78 0.13
CA ILE A 39 21.72 -2.75 1.12
C ILE A 39 20.63 -3.24 2.07
N TYR A 40 20.99 -3.43 3.34
CA TYR A 40 20.02 -3.80 4.36
C TYR A 40 19.38 -2.58 5.01
N GLN A 41 18.04 -2.50 4.97
CA GLN A 41 17.27 -1.46 5.64
C GLN A 41 16.54 -2.01 6.86
N LYS A 42 17.10 -1.72 8.05
CA LYS A 42 16.59 -2.21 9.34
C LYS A 42 15.14 -1.80 9.64
N SER A 43 14.71 -0.62 9.20
CA SER A 43 13.34 -0.10 9.48
C SER A 43 12.24 -0.94 8.84
N VAL A 44 12.56 -1.71 7.80
CA VAL A 44 11.63 -2.59 7.07
C VAL A 44 12.15 -4.03 6.97
N LYS A 45 13.25 -4.37 7.66
CA LYS A 45 13.90 -5.69 7.64
C LYS A 45 14.04 -6.29 6.24
N THR A 46 14.49 -5.47 5.29
CA THR A 46 14.54 -5.83 3.86
C THR A 46 15.92 -5.56 3.29
N TYR A 47 16.41 -6.46 2.43
CA TYR A 47 17.57 -6.28 1.58
C TYR A 47 17.15 -5.74 0.21
N PHE A 48 17.88 -4.72 -0.26
CA PHE A 48 17.69 -4.12 -1.56
C PHE A 48 18.94 -4.35 -2.41
N GLU A 49 18.74 -4.85 -3.63
CA GLU A 49 19.83 -5.07 -4.58
C GLU A 49 20.72 -3.83 -4.77
N ASP A 50 20.11 -2.65 -4.87
CA ASP A 50 20.83 -1.39 -4.99
C ASP A 50 20.03 -0.20 -4.39
N HIS A 51 20.69 0.97 -4.33
CA HIS A 51 20.09 2.19 -3.80
C HIS A 51 18.86 2.65 -4.62
N SER A 52 18.81 2.34 -5.91
CA SER A 52 17.71 2.78 -6.77
C SER A 52 16.42 2.04 -6.44
N ILE A 53 16.47 0.73 -6.14
CA ILE A 53 15.31 -0.03 -5.66
C ILE A 53 14.91 0.44 -4.27
N GLY A 54 15.88 0.67 -3.36
CA GLY A 54 15.57 1.21 -2.03
C GLY A 54 14.84 2.55 -2.11
N ASN A 55 15.29 3.45 -3.00
CA ASN A 55 14.64 4.73 -3.24
C ASN A 55 13.26 4.59 -3.87
N TYR A 56 13.09 3.68 -4.83
CA TYR A 56 11.81 3.40 -5.46
C TYR A 56 10.80 2.85 -4.45
N PHE A 57 11.22 1.88 -3.63
CA PHE A 57 10.42 1.33 -2.54
C PHE A 57 10.00 2.42 -1.52
N LYS A 58 10.93 3.31 -1.17
CA LYS A 58 10.64 4.44 -0.27
C LYS A 58 9.59 5.37 -0.87
N GLN A 59 9.66 5.65 -2.16
CA GLN A 59 8.65 6.47 -2.87
C GLN A 59 7.27 5.80 -2.88
N LEU A 60 7.20 4.49 -3.18
CA LEU A 60 5.94 3.74 -3.14
C LEU A 60 5.29 3.74 -1.76
N SER A 61 6.10 3.76 -0.71
CA SER A 61 5.64 3.69 0.68
C SER A 61 5.06 5.00 1.23
N LYS A 62 5.21 6.12 0.51
CA LYS A 62 4.70 7.41 0.96
C LYS A 62 3.17 7.48 0.94
N PHE A 63 2.61 8.33 1.80
CA PHE A 63 1.18 8.64 1.74
C PHE A 63 1.01 9.81 0.79
N GLU A 64 1.09 9.58 -0.51
CA GLU A 64 0.87 10.63 -1.51
C GLU A 64 -0.50 10.49 -2.17
N CYS A 65 -1.02 11.62 -2.67
CA CYS A 65 -2.26 11.67 -3.43
C CYS A 65 -2.06 11.06 -4.84
N PRO A 66 -2.85 10.04 -5.26
CA PRO A 66 -2.74 9.44 -6.59
C PRO A 66 -2.99 10.41 -7.75
N LEU A 67 -3.68 11.52 -7.48
CA LEU A 67 -3.99 12.55 -8.46
C LEU A 67 -2.87 13.59 -8.54
N CYS A 68 -2.46 14.19 -7.41
CA CYS A 68 -1.36 15.16 -7.40
C CYS A 68 0.02 14.56 -7.75
N SER A 69 0.26 13.29 -7.42
CA SER A 69 1.54 12.64 -7.73
C SER A 69 1.78 12.44 -9.23
N LYS A 70 0.76 12.64 -10.10
CA LYS A 70 0.95 12.65 -11.55
C LYS A 70 1.55 13.96 -12.06
N ASP A 71 1.33 15.05 -11.33
CA ASP A 71 1.76 16.40 -11.71
C ASP A 71 3.04 16.85 -10.99
N ASN A 72 3.79 15.90 -10.38
CA ASN A 72 4.98 16.16 -9.55
C ASN A 72 4.77 17.17 -8.40
N SER A 73 3.52 17.45 -8.03
CA SER A 73 3.14 18.30 -6.89
C SER A 73 2.77 17.49 -5.64
N GLY A 74 2.99 16.18 -5.69
CA GLY A 74 2.59 15.22 -4.65
C GLY A 74 3.19 15.58 -3.29
N VAL A 75 2.32 16.02 -2.37
CA VAL A 75 2.67 16.18 -0.95
C VAL A 75 2.68 14.81 -0.29
N ASP A 76 3.76 14.50 0.41
CA ASP A 76 3.83 13.33 1.30
C ASP A 76 3.07 13.67 2.59
N PHE A 77 1.91 13.06 2.76
CA PHE A 77 1.06 13.27 3.92
C PHE A 77 1.64 12.51 5.13
N THR A 78 1.65 13.16 6.30
CA THR A 78 2.17 12.52 7.54
C THR A 78 1.27 11.39 8.07
N SER A 79 0.03 11.28 7.58
CA SER A 79 -0.88 10.19 7.92
C SER A 79 -1.92 9.94 6.82
N VAL A 80 -2.47 8.72 6.79
CA VAL A 80 -3.59 8.38 5.90
C VAL A 80 -4.85 9.21 6.17
N ALA A 81 -5.07 9.65 7.41
CA ALA A 81 -6.18 10.54 7.74
C ALA A 81 -6.06 11.87 6.97
N LYS A 82 -4.86 12.47 6.95
CA LYS A 82 -4.59 13.70 6.20
C LYS A 82 -4.70 13.49 4.68
N LEU A 83 -4.23 12.35 4.17
CA LEU A 83 -4.41 12.00 2.76
C LEU A 83 -5.90 11.88 2.38
N LYS A 84 -6.71 11.22 3.21
CA LYS A 84 -8.16 11.10 2.98
C LYS A 84 -8.86 12.45 2.99
N ASP A 85 -8.50 13.32 3.93
CA ASP A 85 -9.04 14.68 4.02
C ASP A 85 -8.68 15.51 2.78
N HIS A 86 -7.43 15.45 2.33
CA HIS A 86 -7.00 16.09 1.09
C HIS A 86 -7.79 15.60 -0.14
N LEU A 87 -7.96 14.28 -0.30
CA LEU A 87 -8.72 13.72 -1.42
C LEU A 87 -10.18 14.18 -1.44
N ASN A 88 -10.78 14.29 -0.25
CA ASN A 88 -12.16 14.75 -0.11
C ASN A 88 -12.30 16.25 -0.44
N THR A 89 -11.40 17.08 0.10
CA THR A 89 -11.48 18.54 0.00
C THR A 89 -11.00 19.09 -1.35
N GLN A 90 -9.91 18.55 -1.91
CA GLN A 90 -9.28 19.09 -3.12
C GLN A 90 -9.74 18.39 -4.40
N HIS A 91 -10.15 17.12 -4.31
CA HIS A 91 -10.47 16.31 -5.48
C HIS A 91 -11.89 15.77 -5.48
N HIS A 92 -12.64 15.92 -4.39
CA HIS A 92 -13.98 15.36 -4.22
C HIS A 92 -14.05 13.85 -4.51
N VAL A 93 -12.98 13.14 -4.13
CA VAL A 93 -12.88 11.68 -4.25
C VAL A 93 -12.49 11.06 -2.92
N MET A 94 -12.66 9.74 -2.81
CA MET A 94 -12.31 8.95 -1.64
C MET A 94 -11.54 7.69 -2.02
N LEU A 95 -10.75 7.19 -1.07
CA LEU A 95 -10.18 5.83 -1.13
C LEU A 95 -11.17 4.83 -0.55
N CYS A 96 -11.14 3.59 -1.04
CA CYS A 96 -11.92 2.51 -0.46
C CYS A 96 -11.41 2.16 0.95
N ASN A 97 -12.27 2.31 1.97
CA ASN A 97 -11.90 2.05 3.37
C ASN A 97 -11.47 0.60 3.59
N VAL A 98 -12.16 -0.37 2.97
CA VAL A 98 -11.78 -1.80 3.01
C VAL A 98 -10.37 -1.99 2.45
N CYS A 99 -10.09 -1.38 1.29
CA CYS A 99 -8.79 -1.54 0.65
C CYS A 99 -7.68 -0.89 1.46
N VAL A 100 -7.88 0.31 1.99
CA VAL A 100 -6.88 1.00 2.82
C VAL A 100 -6.57 0.23 4.11
N GLU A 101 -7.56 -0.45 4.69
CA GLU A 101 -7.40 -1.16 5.95
C GLU A 101 -6.83 -2.57 5.79
N PHE A 102 -7.34 -3.32 4.81
CA PHE A 102 -7.04 -4.75 4.67
C PHE A 102 -6.14 -5.07 3.47
N ARG A 103 -6.20 -4.26 2.41
CA ARG A 103 -5.29 -4.42 1.26
C ARG A 103 -4.02 -3.64 1.57
N LYS A 104 -2.97 -4.37 1.88
CA LYS A 104 -1.60 -3.87 1.88
C LYS A 104 -1.24 -3.48 0.43
N VAL A 105 -1.68 -2.31 -0.03
CA VAL A 105 -1.36 -1.72 -1.34
C VAL A 105 -0.81 -0.31 -1.15
N TYR A 106 -0.01 0.16 -2.10
CA TYR A 106 0.56 1.50 -2.07
C TYR A 106 -0.52 2.54 -2.40
N PHE A 107 -0.53 3.67 -1.68
CA PHE A 107 -1.59 4.67 -1.84
C PHE A 107 -1.61 5.26 -3.23
N ARG A 108 -0.42 5.57 -3.79
CA ARG A 108 -0.25 6.12 -5.13
C ARG A 108 -0.83 5.23 -6.24
N GLU A 109 -0.98 3.93 -5.98
CA GLU A 109 -1.49 2.95 -6.94
C GLU A 109 -2.98 2.61 -6.70
N GLN A 110 -3.62 3.19 -5.67
CA GLN A 110 -5.02 2.92 -5.39
C GLN A 110 -5.96 3.68 -6.34
N PRO A 111 -7.02 3.02 -6.84
CA PRO A 111 -8.10 3.71 -7.52
C PRO A 111 -8.85 4.61 -6.53
N THR A 112 -9.21 5.80 -7.00
CA THR A 112 -10.05 6.75 -6.28
C THR A 112 -11.49 6.68 -6.79
N PHE A 113 -12.45 6.95 -5.91
CA PHE A 113 -13.88 6.86 -6.20
C PHE A 113 -14.53 8.22 -5.96
N LYS A 114 -15.50 8.62 -6.80
CA LYS A 114 -16.29 9.83 -6.52
C LYS A 114 -17.06 9.66 -5.21
N ILE A 115 -17.22 10.76 -4.47
CA ILE A 115 -18.05 10.77 -3.26
C ILE A 115 -19.47 10.33 -3.63
N GLY A 116 -20.01 9.35 -2.90
CA GLY A 116 -21.31 8.74 -3.18
C GLY A 116 -21.28 7.49 -4.08
N GLN A 117 -20.18 7.26 -4.82
CA GLN A 117 -19.95 5.95 -5.45
C GLN A 117 -19.48 4.94 -4.40
N ARG A 118 -20.19 3.82 -4.32
CA ARG A 118 -19.89 2.75 -3.35
C ARG A 118 -18.69 1.95 -3.86
N GLY A 119 -17.52 2.14 -3.25
CA GLY A 119 -16.45 1.13 -3.29
C GLY A 119 -16.83 -0.14 -2.52
N HIS A 120 -15.90 -1.08 -2.34
CA HIS A 120 -16.14 -2.25 -1.48
C HIS A 120 -16.59 -1.81 -0.08
N LYS A 121 -17.73 -2.33 0.40
CA LYS A 121 -18.25 -2.10 1.75
C LYS A 121 -17.75 -3.20 2.70
N LYS A 122 -17.45 -2.86 3.95
CA LYS A 122 -17.24 -3.90 4.98
C LYS A 122 -18.58 -4.57 5.27
N SER A 123 -18.58 -5.89 5.48
CA SER A 123 -19.80 -6.63 5.85
C SER A 123 -20.48 -6.09 7.13
N SER A 124 -19.71 -5.50 8.04
CA SER A 124 -20.22 -4.83 9.25
C SER A 124 -21.00 -3.53 9.01
N GLU A 125 -20.90 -2.91 7.82
CA GLU A 125 -21.65 -1.70 7.44
C GLU A 125 -22.96 -2.03 6.71
N ILE A 126 -23.32 -3.32 6.59
CA ILE A 126 -24.56 -3.79 5.96
C ILE A 126 -25.74 -3.78 6.97
N LYS A 127 -25.48 -3.59 8.27
CA LYS A 127 -26.54 -3.44 9.27
C LYS A 127 -27.05 -2.00 9.30
N GLY A 128 -28.02 -1.69 8.45
CA GLY A 128 -28.69 -0.39 8.50
C GLY A 128 -29.93 -0.20 7.63
N HIS A 129 -30.15 -0.98 6.55
CA HIS A 129 -31.33 -0.82 5.70
C HIS A 129 -31.93 -2.15 5.23
N LEU A 130 -32.29 -3.00 6.20
CA LEU A 130 -33.33 -4.00 6.01
C LEU A 130 -34.26 -3.87 7.21
N ASN A 131 -35.24 -2.97 7.08
CA ASN A 131 -36.62 -3.14 7.54
C ASN A 131 -37.39 -1.82 7.37
N THR A 132 -38.20 -1.78 6.31
CA THR A 132 -39.63 -1.48 6.45
C THR A 132 -40.35 -2.36 5.45
N GLU A 133 -40.93 -3.45 5.97
CA GLU A 133 -42.06 -4.12 5.34
C GLU A 133 -43.21 -3.11 5.16
N HIS A 134 -44.02 -3.27 4.11
CA HIS A 134 -45.44 -3.62 4.26
C HIS A 134 -46.25 -3.33 2.98
N PHE A 135 -47.04 -4.35 2.62
CA PHE A 135 -48.12 -4.46 1.62
C PHE A 135 -47.73 -4.73 0.16
#